data_AF-A0A936BWC7-F1
#
_entry.id   AF-A0A936BWC7-F1
#
_cell.length_a   1.000
_cell.length_b   1.000
_cell.length_c   1.000
_cell.angle_alpha   90.00
_cell.angle_beta   90.00
_cell.angle_gamma   90.00
#
_symmetry.space_group_name_H-M   'P 1'
#
loop_
_entity.id
_entity.type
_entity.pdbx_description
1 polymer ?
#
loop_
_entity_poly.entity_id
_entity_poly.type
_entity_poly.pdbx_seq_one_letter_code
_entity_poly.pdbx_strand_id
1 'polypeptide(L)'
;MIEAIMFFALGFLGATLIALITLSAIWHRAVRLTTKRIEGAIPVSMVEIQADKDQLRAEFAMSTRRLENSVEQLKFKTSEQLAEIGRKSEAVRLLKNEIEAKSARVTALETQERTLRDRLNSTEEELSSKSRMLHDAETALSAKEREITTAISTIGSITSESDSRQVEIVALQTQRDTLKSRVEMLEREIAATEARMAEERDAAARAKETLSHEQSTAEDLKTRLREMETLFSNTKREAEALAATVEEMKQEAQHAAELANKREEELQTRLTARERELAAHLSKREGELLSAAKDRESELQSEIAAAKQKLDEAADVIERGRDEAKALHEEARQKTDAFQATLEIVRSDKAQLEGALAQLREERDRMAREAVSLRAQAEKSWSEERVESALLRERINDVAAEVARLAINLEGTNSPIEQLLATDAHTNGHKNGGQAGEVRVSLAQRIRNLQSRPR
;
A
#
# COMPACT_ATOMS: atom_id res chain seq x y z
N MET A 1 83.38 140.70 -93.74
CA MET A 1 83.26 139.25 -93.42
C MET A 1 84.19 138.79 -92.30
N ILE A 2 85.46 139.23 -92.25
CA ILE A 2 86.44 138.82 -91.22
C ILE A 2 85.97 139.12 -89.77
N GLU A 3 85.34 140.28 -89.55
CA GLU A 3 84.84 140.71 -88.23
C GLU A 3 83.83 139.72 -87.59
N ALA A 4 82.86 139.22 -88.37
CA ALA A 4 81.91 138.22 -87.89
C ALA A 4 82.58 136.89 -87.52
N ILE A 5 83.65 136.52 -88.23
CA ILE A 5 84.44 135.31 -87.92
C ILE A 5 85.19 135.49 -86.59
N MET A 6 85.72 136.69 -86.31
CA MET A 6 86.36 136.97 -85.01
C MET A 6 85.38 136.89 -83.84
N PHE A 7 84.19 137.48 -83.95
CA PHE A 7 83.17 137.37 -82.89
C PHE A 7 82.69 135.93 -82.69
N PHE A 8 82.52 135.15 -83.77
CA PHE A 8 82.19 133.74 -83.67
C PHE A 8 83.30 132.92 -83.00
N ALA A 9 84.57 133.14 -83.39
CA ALA A 9 85.72 132.45 -82.80
C ALA A 9 85.91 132.80 -81.30
N LEU A 10 85.73 134.07 -80.93
CA LEU A 10 85.80 134.51 -79.53
C LEU A 10 84.64 133.93 -78.70
N GLY A 11 83.43 133.91 -79.24
CA GLY A 11 82.26 133.27 -78.62
C GLY A 11 82.45 131.76 -78.44
N PHE A 12 83.00 131.08 -79.44
CA PHE A 12 83.32 129.65 -79.38
C PHE A 12 84.39 129.34 -78.33
N LEU A 13 85.46 130.14 -78.26
CA LEU A 13 86.49 130.03 -77.21
C LEU A 13 85.90 130.26 -75.81
N GLY A 14 85.07 131.29 -75.64
CA GLY A 14 84.39 131.57 -74.36
C GLY A 14 83.44 130.45 -73.93
N ALA A 15 82.62 129.94 -74.85
CA ALA A 15 81.72 128.81 -74.59
C ALA A 15 82.49 127.53 -74.24
N THR A 16 83.60 127.25 -74.94
CA THR A 16 84.45 126.08 -74.67
C THR A 16 85.13 126.19 -73.29
N LEU A 17 85.57 127.39 -72.89
CA LEU A 17 86.15 127.63 -71.58
C LEU A 17 85.13 127.38 -70.46
N ILE A 18 83.89 127.87 -70.61
CA ILE A 18 82.79 127.63 -69.66
C ILE A 18 82.43 126.13 -69.62
N ALA A 19 82.40 125.45 -70.78
CA ALA A 19 82.16 124.01 -70.86
C ALA A 19 83.22 123.20 -70.07
N LEU A 20 84.51 123.56 -70.18
CA LEU A 20 85.58 122.89 -69.44
C LEU A 20 85.47 123.10 -67.91
N ILE A 21 85.13 124.31 -67.46
CA ILE A 21 84.91 124.61 -66.03
C ILE A 21 83.73 123.79 -65.48
N THR A 22 82.60 123.77 -66.19
CA THR A 22 81.41 123.01 -65.76
C THR A 22 81.63 121.49 -65.81
N LEU A 23 82.35 120.97 -66.80
CA LEU A 23 82.67 119.54 -66.92
C LEU A 23 83.46 119.02 -65.72
N SER A 24 84.47 119.77 -65.26
CA SER A 24 85.24 119.42 -64.06
C SER A 24 84.34 119.36 -62.80
N ALA A 25 83.48 120.37 -62.61
CA ALA A 25 82.57 120.42 -61.46
C ALA A 25 81.54 119.27 -61.46
N ILE A 26 81.01 118.90 -62.63
CA ILE A 26 80.07 117.78 -62.78
C ILE A 26 80.77 116.45 -62.50
N TRP A 27 82.00 116.25 -63.00
CA TRP A 27 82.76 115.02 -62.78
C TRP A 27 83.09 114.79 -61.29
N HIS A 28 83.59 115.83 -60.58
CA HIS A 28 83.81 115.74 -59.13
C HIS A 28 82.52 115.45 -58.34
N ARG A 29 81.38 116.01 -58.76
CA ARG A 29 80.08 115.72 -58.13
C ARG A 29 79.61 114.29 -58.38
N ALA A 30 79.83 113.76 -59.59
CA ALA A 30 79.48 112.38 -59.95
C ALA A 30 80.32 111.37 -59.16
N VAL A 31 81.65 111.54 -59.13
CA VAL A 31 82.57 110.68 -58.35
C VAL A 31 82.19 110.65 -56.87
N ARG A 32 81.93 111.81 -56.25
CA ARG A 32 81.52 111.86 -54.83
C ARG A 32 80.21 111.11 -54.55
N LEU A 33 79.27 111.08 -55.51
CA LEU A 33 78.01 110.36 -55.36
C LEU A 33 78.18 108.85 -55.57
N THR A 34 79.03 108.41 -56.51
CA THR A 34 79.31 106.98 -56.69
C THR A 34 80.15 106.43 -55.56
N THR A 35 81.19 107.13 -55.11
CA THR A 35 81.99 106.75 -53.93
C THR A 35 81.11 106.56 -52.70
N LYS A 36 80.26 107.54 -52.35
CA LYS A 36 79.33 107.40 -51.21
C LYS A 36 78.33 106.25 -51.34
N ARG A 37 77.95 105.87 -52.57
CA ARG A 37 77.02 104.75 -52.81
C ARG A 37 77.71 103.39 -52.74
N ILE A 38 79.01 103.36 -53.06
CA ILE A 38 79.86 102.16 -52.97
C ILE A 38 80.32 101.94 -51.52
N GLU A 39 80.73 102.99 -50.81
CA GLU A 39 81.05 102.96 -49.37
C GLU A 39 79.87 102.47 -48.51
N GLY A 40 78.63 102.74 -48.92
CA GLY A 40 77.42 102.25 -48.23
C GLY A 40 76.92 100.88 -48.71
N ALA A 41 77.61 100.22 -49.64
CA ALA A 41 77.18 98.94 -50.23
C ALA A 41 78.26 97.84 -50.22
N ILE A 42 79.49 98.17 -49.80
CA ILE A 42 80.61 97.25 -49.62
C ILE A 42 81.11 97.46 -48.19
N PRO A 43 81.32 96.40 -47.38
CA PRO A 43 81.87 96.55 -46.03
C PRO A 43 83.33 97.04 -46.13
N VAL A 44 83.56 98.31 -45.78
CA VAL A 44 84.89 98.95 -45.89
C VAL A 44 85.67 98.90 -44.57
N SER A 45 85.06 98.38 -43.49
CA SER A 45 85.68 98.29 -42.17
C SER A 45 85.93 96.84 -41.72
N MET A 46 87.14 96.56 -41.23
CA MET A 46 87.50 95.27 -40.63
C MET A 46 86.61 94.92 -39.41
N VAL A 47 86.08 95.93 -38.71
CA VAL A 47 85.20 95.74 -37.56
C VAL A 47 83.81 95.25 -38.00
N GLU A 48 83.30 95.73 -39.13
CA GLU A 48 82.02 95.28 -39.70
C GLU A 48 82.13 93.83 -40.19
N ILE A 49 83.22 93.48 -40.88
CA ILE A 49 83.50 92.10 -41.31
C ILE A 49 83.62 91.14 -40.11
N GLN A 50 84.19 91.61 -39.00
CA GLN A 50 84.24 90.83 -37.75
C GLN A 50 82.85 90.71 -37.10
N ALA A 51 82.06 91.78 -37.09
CA ALA A 51 80.68 91.77 -36.57
C ALA A 51 79.77 90.82 -37.37
N ASP A 52 79.80 90.86 -38.71
CA ASP A 52 79.04 89.93 -39.57
C ASP A 52 79.48 88.47 -39.34
N LYS A 53 80.78 88.23 -39.19
CA LYS A 53 81.34 86.90 -38.92
C LYS A 53 80.90 86.36 -37.55
N ASP A 54 80.88 87.21 -36.53
CA ASP A 54 80.46 86.83 -35.18
C ASP A 54 78.94 86.76 -35.04
N GLN A 55 78.18 87.54 -35.82
CA GLN A 55 76.74 87.36 -36.00
C GLN A 55 76.44 86.01 -36.66
N LEU A 56 77.09 85.67 -37.78
CA LEU A 56 76.92 84.36 -38.41
C LEU A 56 77.29 83.21 -37.46
N ARG A 57 78.37 83.34 -36.69
CA ARG A 57 78.73 82.37 -35.64
C ARG A 57 77.64 82.26 -34.57
N ALA A 58 77.04 83.36 -34.14
CA ALA A 58 75.94 83.37 -33.19
C ALA A 58 74.66 82.75 -33.77
N GLU A 59 74.33 83.01 -35.04
CA GLU A 59 73.20 82.41 -35.75
C GLU A 59 73.39 80.90 -35.96
N PHE A 60 74.60 80.45 -36.33
CA PHE A 60 74.93 79.02 -36.40
C PHE A 60 74.91 78.37 -35.01
N ALA A 61 75.45 79.00 -33.97
CA ALA A 61 75.39 78.49 -32.61
C ALA A 61 73.95 78.39 -32.08
N MET A 62 73.11 79.41 -32.33
CA MET A 62 71.71 79.44 -31.92
C MET A 62 70.85 78.45 -32.70
N SER A 63 71.05 78.30 -34.02
CA SER A 63 70.33 77.30 -34.83
C SER A 63 70.76 75.88 -34.49
N THR A 64 72.05 75.64 -34.28
CA THR A 64 72.57 74.36 -33.75
C THR A 64 71.96 74.07 -32.38
N ARG A 65 71.94 75.03 -31.44
CA ARG A 65 71.35 74.82 -30.11
C ARG A 65 69.84 74.60 -30.15
N ARG A 66 69.11 75.29 -31.04
CA ARG A 66 67.68 75.02 -31.27
C ARG A 66 67.44 73.62 -31.85
N LEU A 67 68.30 73.17 -32.77
CA LEU A 67 68.23 71.83 -33.34
C LEU A 67 68.54 70.76 -32.29
N GLU A 68 69.60 70.92 -31.50
CA GLU A 68 69.95 70.06 -30.35
C GLU A 68 68.77 69.92 -29.39
N ASN A 69 68.22 71.05 -28.92
CA ASN A 69 67.07 71.07 -28.02
C ASN A 69 65.84 70.37 -28.65
N SER A 70 65.62 70.55 -29.96
CA SER A 70 64.51 69.92 -30.69
C SER A 70 64.70 68.40 -30.81
N VAL A 71 65.92 67.95 -31.08
CA VAL A 71 66.30 66.53 -31.13
C VAL A 71 66.19 65.90 -29.74
N GLU A 72 66.59 66.61 -28.69
CA GLU A 72 66.46 66.17 -27.30
C GLU A 72 64.98 66.03 -26.89
N GLN A 73 64.14 67.02 -27.21
CA GLN A 73 62.69 66.94 -27.00
C GLN A 73 62.03 65.81 -27.80
N LEU A 74 62.45 65.57 -29.05
CA LEU A 74 61.96 64.46 -29.87
C LEU A 74 62.39 63.11 -29.29
N LYS A 75 63.64 62.97 -28.85
CA LYS A 75 64.12 61.76 -28.15
C LYS A 75 63.33 61.49 -26.88
N PHE A 76 63.10 62.50 -26.04
CA PHE A 76 62.30 62.38 -24.83
C PHE A 76 60.88 61.88 -25.15
N LYS A 77 60.19 62.53 -26.11
CA LYS A 77 58.85 62.12 -26.56
C LYS A 77 58.84 60.69 -27.15
N THR A 78 59.86 60.29 -27.91
CA THR A 78 59.97 58.92 -28.43
C THR A 78 60.17 57.90 -27.30
N SER A 79 61.00 58.20 -26.30
CA SER A 79 61.18 57.34 -25.13
C SER A 79 59.90 57.22 -24.28
N GLU A 80 59.18 58.33 -24.10
CA GLU A 80 57.87 58.37 -23.43
C GLU A 80 56.82 57.53 -24.19
N GLN A 81 56.73 57.69 -25.52
CA GLN A 81 55.86 56.90 -26.37
C GLN A 81 56.21 55.41 -26.36
N LEU A 82 57.50 55.04 -26.36
CA LEU A 82 57.93 53.64 -26.24
C LEU A 82 57.55 53.04 -24.88
N ALA A 83 57.66 53.81 -23.80
CA ALA A 83 57.21 53.38 -22.46
C ALA A 83 55.68 53.24 -22.39
N GLU A 84 54.92 54.14 -23.04
CA GLU A 84 53.47 53.98 -23.18
C GLU A 84 53.08 52.76 -24.01
N ILE A 85 53.73 52.52 -25.15
CA ILE A 85 53.50 51.35 -25.99
C ILE A 85 53.79 50.08 -25.18
N GLY A 86 54.90 50.02 -24.44
CA GLY A 86 55.20 48.91 -23.53
C GLY A 86 54.09 48.66 -22.50
N ARG A 87 53.63 49.70 -21.80
CA ARG A 87 52.51 49.60 -20.83
C ARG A 87 51.21 49.13 -21.49
N LYS A 88 50.87 49.66 -22.67
CA LYS A 88 49.67 49.28 -23.44
C LYS A 88 49.76 47.84 -23.96
N SER A 89 50.93 47.40 -24.46
CA SER A 89 51.18 46.03 -24.89
C SER A 89 51.04 45.03 -23.74
N GLU A 90 51.54 45.37 -22.54
CA GLU A 90 51.39 44.53 -21.36
C GLU A 90 49.93 44.44 -20.89
N ALA A 91 49.19 45.56 -20.88
CA ALA A 91 47.76 45.56 -20.60
C ALA A 91 46.96 44.69 -21.60
N VAL A 92 47.28 44.77 -22.91
CA VAL A 92 46.68 43.92 -23.95
C VAL A 92 47.03 42.44 -23.72
N ARG A 93 48.26 42.11 -23.29
CA ARG A 93 48.66 40.74 -22.96
C ARG A 93 47.85 40.18 -21.78
N LEU A 94 47.68 40.96 -20.71
CA LEU A 94 46.88 40.56 -19.55
C LEU A 94 45.40 40.35 -19.92
N LEU A 95 44.80 41.30 -20.66
CA LEU A 95 43.41 41.19 -21.13
C LEU A 95 43.20 39.98 -22.05
N LYS A 96 44.17 39.69 -22.94
CA LYS A 96 44.12 38.50 -23.80
C LYS A 96 44.12 37.21 -22.96
N ASN A 97 45.02 37.09 -21.99
CA ASN A 97 45.05 35.95 -21.08
C ASN A 97 43.75 35.80 -20.28
N GLU A 98 43.14 36.90 -19.84
CA GLU A 98 41.85 36.88 -19.14
C GLU A 98 40.70 36.43 -20.05
N ILE A 99 40.69 36.87 -21.31
CA ILE A 99 39.71 36.44 -22.33
C ILE A 99 39.87 34.94 -22.61
N GLU A 100 41.10 34.43 -22.75
CA GLU A 100 41.38 33.00 -22.96
C GLU A 100 40.98 32.15 -21.73
N ALA A 101 41.24 32.63 -20.51
CA ALA A 101 40.80 31.96 -19.29
C ALA A 101 39.26 31.97 -19.15
N LYS A 102 38.60 33.07 -19.53
CA LYS A 102 37.12 33.17 -19.52
C LYS A 102 36.49 32.30 -20.60
N SER A 103 37.04 32.24 -21.81
CA SER A 103 36.51 31.39 -22.88
C SER A 103 36.64 29.91 -22.55
N ALA A 104 37.78 29.49 -21.99
CA ALA A 104 37.96 28.13 -21.46
C ALA A 104 36.99 27.79 -20.32
N ARG A 105 36.63 28.77 -19.47
CA ARG A 105 35.62 28.57 -18.43
C ARG A 105 34.20 28.50 -19.00
N VAL A 106 33.88 29.27 -20.05
CA VAL A 106 32.58 29.19 -20.74
C VAL A 106 32.42 27.82 -21.40
N THR A 107 33.41 27.33 -22.15
CA THR A 107 33.32 26.01 -22.78
C THR A 107 33.22 24.87 -21.77
N ALA A 108 33.90 24.97 -20.62
CA ALA A 108 33.75 24.01 -19.52
C ALA A 108 32.36 24.04 -18.85
N LEU A 109 31.73 25.23 -18.75
CA LEU A 109 30.36 25.34 -18.24
C LEU A 109 29.33 24.84 -19.27
N GLU A 110 29.54 25.09 -20.57
CA GLU A 110 28.69 24.55 -21.64
C GLU A 110 28.72 23.02 -21.70
N THR A 111 29.88 22.38 -21.53
CA THR A 111 29.95 20.91 -21.49
C THR A 111 29.28 20.35 -20.23
N GLN A 112 29.45 21.00 -19.08
CA GLN A 112 28.73 20.65 -17.85
C GLN A 112 27.21 20.79 -18.02
N GLU A 113 26.72 21.87 -18.64
CA GLU A 113 25.29 22.05 -18.91
C GLU A 113 24.76 20.93 -19.82
N ARG A 114 25.46 20.62 -20.92
CA ARG A 114 25.09 19.52 -21.83
C ARG A 114 25.01 18.18 -21.08
N THR A 115 26.05 17.81 -20.33
CA THR A 115 26.05 16.57 -19.52
C THR A 115 24.94 16.54 -18.46
N LEU A 116 24.62 17.66 -17.82
CA LEU A 116 23.50 17.72 -16.87
C LEU A 116 22.15 17.58 -17.57
N ARG A 117 22.00 18.14 -18.78
CA ARG A 117 20.80 18.06 -19.60
C ARG A 117 20.57 16.64 -20.14
N ASP A 118 21.62 15.97 -20.60
CA ASP A 118 21.56 14.57 -21.04
C ASP A 118 21.19 13.64 -19.87
N ARG A 119 21.75 13.89 -18.68
CA ARG A 119 21.38 13.16 -17.45
C ARG A 119 19.94 13.45 -17.04
N LEU A 120 19.47 14.68 -17.13
CA LEU A 120 18.08 15.05 -16.83
C LEU A 120 17.12 14.28 -17.75
N ASN A 121 17.31 14.37 -19.06
CA ASN A 121 16.51 13.66 -20.07
C ASN A 121 16.49 12.15 -19.79
N SER A 122 17.65 11.54 -19.51
CA SER A 122 17.74 10.12 -19.15
C SER A 122 16.96 9.77 -17.89
N THR A 123 17.01 10.61 -16.84
CA THR A 123 16.20 10.40 -15.62
C THR A 123 14.71 10.65 -15.84
N GLU A 124 14.31 11.54 -16.74
CA GLU A 124 12.92 11.78 -17.13
C GLU A 124 12.37 10.60 -17.94
N GLU A 125 13.17 10.03 -18.86
CA GLU A 125 12.83 8.79 -19.58
C GLU A 125 12.65 7.62 -18.62
N GLU A 126 13.59 7.39 -17.69
CA GLU A 126 13.47 6.38 -16.63
C GLU A 126 12.22 6.59 -15.76
N LEU A 127 11.95 7.83 -15.35
CA LEU A 127 10.77 8.16 -14.53
C LEU A 127 9.48 7.90 -15.30
N SER A 128 9.43 8.24 -16.60
CA SER A 128 8.28 7.98 -17.46
C SER A 128 8.03 6.48 -17.64
N SER A 129 9.09 5.68 -17.76
CA SER A 129 9.03 4.22 -17.87
C SER A 129 8.54 3.59 -16.56
N LYS A 130 9.14 3.98 -15.42
CA LYS A 130 8.71 3.54 -14.08
C LYS A 130 7.26 3.96 -13.78
N SER A 131 6.83 5.13 -14.23
CA SER A 131 5.43 5.59 -14.06
C SER A 131 4.44 4.75 -14.87
N ARG A 132 4.79 4.34 -16.09
CA ARG A 132 3.99 3.39 -16.88
C ARG A 132 3.93 2.02 -16.21
N MET A 133 5.08 1.47 -15.80
CA MET A 133 5.13 0.19 -15.08
C MET A 133 4.31 0.20 -13.79
N LEU A 134 4.31 1.31 -13.04
CA LEU A 134 3.49 1.48 -11.85
C LEU A 134 2.00 1.48 -12.21
N HIS A 135 1.59 2.24 -13.23
CA HIS A 135 0.20 2.27 -13.69
C HIS A 135 -0.30 0.93 -14.21
N ASP A 136 0.53 0.20 -14.97
CA ASP A 136 0.23 -1.16 -15.43
C ASP A 136 0.09 -2.13 -14.25
N ALA A 137 0.93 -2.00 -13.22
CA ALA A 137 0.83 -2.78 -11.98
C ALA A 137 -0.43 -2.42 -11.16
N GLU A 138 -0.80 -1.15 -11.05
CA GLU A 138 -2.02 -0.67 -10.38
C GLU A 138 -3.29 -1.18 -11.08
N THR A 139 -3.33 -1.14 -12.42
CA THR A 139 -4.47 -1.66 -13.19
C THR A 139 -4.58 -3.18 -13.08
N ALA A 140 -3.45 -3.91 -13.09
CA ALA A 140 -3.41 -5.34 -12.83
C ALA A 140 -3.84 -5.69 -11.40
N LEU A 141 -3.42 -4.93 -10.39
CA LEU A 141 -3.85 -5.10 -9.00
C LEU A 141 -5.36 -4.88 -8.86
N SER A 142 -5.90 -3.81 -9.43
CA SER A 142 -7.35 -3.55 -9.41
C SER A 142 -8.16 -4.62 -10.15
N ALA A 143 -7.60 -5.24 -11.20
CA ALA A 143 -8.20 -6.42 -11.83
C ALA A 143 -8.21 -7.63 -10.88
N LYS A 144 -7.13 -7.87 -10.13
CA LYS A 144 -7.07 -8.96 -9.12
C LYS A 144 -7.97 -8.70 -7.91
N GLU A 145 -8.13 -7.47 -7.46
CA GLU A 145 -9.13 -7.11 -6.44
C GLU A 145 -10.54 -7.46 -6.91
N ARG A 146 -10.89 -7.14 -8.16
CA ARG A 146 -12.18 -7.52 -8.76
C ARG A 146 -12.35 -9.05 -8.82
N GLU A 147 -11.35 -9.78 -9.31
CA GLU A 147 -11.36 -11.25 -9.30
C GLU A 147 -11.57 -11.83 -7.88
N ILE A 148 -10.93 -11.26 -6.87
CA ILE A 148 -11.12 -11.66 -5.47
C ILE A 148 -12.55 -11.38 -5.00
N THR A 149 -13.11 -10.20 -5.30
CA THR A 149 -14.51 -9.91 -4.91
C THR A 149 -15.52 -10.83 -5.60
N THR A 150 -15.30 -11.20 -6.87
CA THR A 150 -16.17 -12.16 -7.56
C THR A 150 -16.00 -13.56 -6.98
N ALA A 151 -14.77 -14.00 -6.68
CA ALA A 151 -14.51 -15.27 -6.00
C ALA A 151 -15.17 -15.35 -4.60
N ILE A 152 -15.14 -14.27 -3.82
CA ILE A 152 -15.84 -14.19 -2.52
C ILE A 152 -17.36 -14.33 -2.72
N SER A 153 -17.92 -13.66 -3.74
CA SER A 153 -19.36 -13.76 -4.01
C SER A 153 -19.80 -15.15 -4.50
N THR A 154 -18.99 -15.83 -5.33
CA THR A 154 -19.29 -17.19 -5.78
C THR A 154 -19.15 -18.18 -4.64
N ILE A 155 -18.11 -18.08 -3.81
CA ILE A 155 -17.97 -18.87 -2.59
C ILE A 155 -19.19 -18.67 -1.69
N GLY A 156 -19.62 -17.42 -1.43
CA GLY A 156 -20.81 -17.12 -0.63
C GLY A 156 -22.09 -17.78 -1.19
N SER A 157 -22.27 -17.76 -2.51
CA SER A 157 -23.41 -18.45 -3.16
C SER A 157 -23.35 -19.97 -3.02
N ILE A 158 -22.16 -20.57 -3.18
CA ILE A 158 -21.93 -22.01 -3.06
C ILE A 158 -22.12 -22.46 -1.60
N THR A 159 -21.65 -21.68 -0.62
CA THR A 159 -21.88 -21.96 0.80
C THR A 159 -23.38 -21.92 1.13
N SER A 160 -24.10 -20.87 0.70
CA SER A 160 -25.56 -20.78 0.91
C SER A 160 -26.32 -21.93 0.23
N GLU A 161 -25.89 -22.38 -0.94
CA GLU A 161 -26.50 -23.54 -1.61
C GLU A 161 -26.16 -24.86 -0.88
N SER A 162 -24.93 -25.00 -0.39
CA SER A 162 -24.50 -26.14 0.42
C SER A 162 -25.28 -26.24 1.73
N ASP A 163 -25.46 -25.13 2.45
CA ASP A 163 -26.24 -25.07 3.69
C ASP A 163 -27.71 -25.46 3.42
N SER A 164 -28.29 -24.95 2.32
CA SER A 164 -29.64 -25.30 1.88
C SER A 164 -29.77 -26.81 1.58
N ARG A 165 -28.83 -27.36 0.81
CA ARG A 165 -28.78 -28.81 0.52
C ARG A 165 -28.58 -29.64 1.78
N GLN A 166 -27.81 -29.15 2.76
CA GLN A 166 -27.57 -29.86 4.01
C GLN A 166 -28.84 -29.90 4.90
N VAL A 167 -29.63 -28.82 4.93
CA VAL A 167 -30.97 -28.82 5.55
C VAL A 167 -31.91 -29.80 4.81
N GLU A 168 -31.90 -29.81 3.48
CA GLU A 168 -32.71 -30.76 2.69
C GLU A 168 -32.31 -32.23 2.95
N ILE A 169 -31.01 -32.53 3.02
CA ILE A 169 -30.51 -33.86 3.37
C ILE A 169 -30.99 -34.29 4.77
N VAL A 170 -30.92 -33.42 5.78
CA VAL A 170 -31.41 -33.74 7.14
C VAL A 170 -32.93 -33.94 7.15
N ALA A 171 -33.69 -33.16 6.38
CA ALA A 171 -35.12 -33.36 6.23
C ALA A 171 -35.46 -34.70 5.55
N LEU A 172 -34.76 -35.06 4.47
CA LEU A 172 -34.91 -36.35 3.77
C LEU A 172 -34.47 -37.54 4.64
N GLN A 173 -33.42 -37.39 5.46
CA GLN A 173 -33.03 -38.39 6.46
C GLN A 173 -34.14 -38.61 7.48
N THR A 174 -34.71 -37.53 8.02
CA THR A 174 -35.83 -37.59 8.98
C THR A 174 -37.07 -38.24 8.36
N GLN A 175 -37.40 -37.93 7.10
CA GLN A 175 -38.48 -38.60 6.36
C GLN A 175 -38.20 -40.09 6.16
N ARG A 176 -36.97 -40.46 5.79
CA ARG A 176 -36.54 -41.85 5.60
C ARG A 176 -36.62 -42.64 6.91
N ASP A 177 -36.23 -42.06 8.04
CA ASP A 177 -36.31 -42.72 9.34
C ASP A 177 -37.76 -42.84 9.85
N THR A 178 -38.61 -41.84 9.56
CA THR A 178 -40.05 -41.91 9.81
C THR A 178 -40.72 -43.00 8.96
N LEU A 179 -40.38 -43.10 7.67
CA LEU A 179 -40.86 -44.15 6.78
C LEU A 179 -40.37 -45.52 7.23
N LYS A 180 -39.10 -45.65 7.65
CA LYS A 180 -38.54 -46.89 8.19
C LYS A 180 -39.32 -47.35 9.44
N SER A 181 -39.57 -46.44 10.39
CA SER A 181 -40.39 -46.74 11.57
C SER A 181 -41.81 -47.19 11.20
N ARG A 182 -42.40 -46.59 10.14
CA ARG A 182 -43.72 -47.01 9.64
C ARG A 182 -43.70 -48.36 8.93
N VAL A 183 -42.62 -48.71 8.24
CA VAL A 183 -42.41 -50.06 7.68
C VAL A 183 -42.28 -51.08 8.82
N GLU A 184 -41.41 -50.82 9.81
CA GLU A 184 -41.26 -51.71 10.98
C GLU A 184 -42.57 -51.88 11.78
N MET A 185 -43.43 -50.85 11.81
CA MET A 185 -44.76 -50.94 12.40
C MET A 185 -45.68 -51.85 11.58
N LEU A 186 -45.74 -51.65 10.26
CA LEU A 186 -46.53 -52.48 9.35
C LEU A 186 -46.05 -53.94 9.32
N GLU A 187 -44.74 -54.19 9.40
CA GLU A 187 -44.17 -55.55 9.52
C GLU A 187 -44.64 -56.24 10.81
N ARG A 188 -44.70 -55.52 11.94
CA ARG A 188 -45.25 -56.05 13.20
C ARG A 188 -46.75 -56.30 13.12
N GLU A 189 -47.50 -55.41 12.47
CA GLU A 189 -48.94 -55.59 12.24
C GLU A 189 -49.21 -56.81 11.34
N ILE A 190 -48.46 -56.97 10.24
CA ILE A 190 -48.52 -58.16 9.37
C ILE A 190 -48.23 -59.41 10.18
N ALA A 191 -47.09 -59.47 10.89
CA ALA A 191 -46.75 -60.63 11.72
C ALA A 191 -47.82 -60.95 12.78
N ALA A 192 -48.43 -59.94 13.41
CA ALA A 192 -49.55 -60.13 14.34
C ALA A 192 -50.82 -60.64 13.65
N THR A 193 -51.13 -60.19 12.42
CA THR A 193 -52.25 -60.73 11.63
C THR A 193 -51.99 -62.15 11.15
N GLU A 194 -50.76 -62.47 10.75
CA GLU A 194 -50.37 -63.83 10.36
C GLU A 194 -50.45 -64.80 11.54
N ALA A 195 -50.00 -64.38 12.74
CA ALA A 195 -50.15 -65.14 13.98
C ALA A 195 -51.64 -65.40 14.31
N ARG A 196 -52.50 -64.37 14.25
CA ARG A 196 -53.96 -64.54 14.43
C ARG A 196 -54.57 -65.47 13.38
N MET A 197 -54.15 -65.34 12.12
CA MET A 197 -54.61 -66.21 11.03
C MET A 197 -54.06 -67.65 11.13
N ALA A 198 -52.98 -67.88 11.88
CA ALA A 198 -52.52 -69.22 12.24
C ALA A 198 -53.34 -69.77 13.41
N GLU A 199 -53.57 -68.97 14.46
CA GLU A 199 -54.38 -69.34 15.63
C GLU A 199 -55.83 -69.68 15.26
N GLU A 200 -56.46 -68.89 14.38
CA GLU A 200 -57.80 -69.16 13.82
C GLU A 200 -57.81 -70.42 12.94
N ARG A 201 -56.73 -70.71 12.19
CA ARG A 201 -56.61 -71.96 11.41
C ARG A 201 -56.46 -73.16 12.33
N ASP A 202 -55.67 -73.05 13.39
CA ASP A 202 -55.50 -74.11 14.38
C ASP A 202 -56.79 -74.32 15.19
N ALA A 203 -57.51 -73.24 15.53
CA ALA A 203 -58.83 -73.31 16.15
C ALA A 203 -59.86 -73.98 15.23
N ALA A 204 -59.89 -73.62 13.94
CA ALA A 204 -60.74 -74.27 12.94
C ALA A 204 -60.36 -75.74 12.70
N ALA A 205 -59.07 -76.09 12.76
CA ALA A 205 -58.59 -77.47 12.67
C ALA A 205 -59.05 -78.29 13.89
N ARG A 206 -58.86 -77.77 15.11
CA ARG A 206 -59.36 -78.36 16.37
C ARG A 206 -60.88 -78.52 16.34
N ALA A 207 -61.63 -77.49 15.93
CA ALA A 207 -63.09 -77.54 15.82
C ALA A 207 -63.57 -78.57 14.79
N LYS A 208 -62.83 -78.76 13.69
CA LYS A 208 -63.10 -79.80 12.70
C LYS A 208 -62.80 -81.21 13.24
N GLU A 209 -61.75 -81.36 14.04
CA GLU A 209 -61.41 -82.61 14.71
C GLU A 209 -62.45 -82.98 15.77
N THR A 210 -62.88 -82.03 16.61
CA THR A 210 -63.97 -82.27 17.57
C THR A 210 -65.29 -82.57 16.87
N LEU A 211 -65.62 -81.87 15.77
CA LEU A 211 -66.80 -82.18 14.97
C LEU A 211 -66.71 -83.59 14.34
N SER A 212 -65.53 -84.00 13.86
CA SER A 212 -65.31 -85.35 13.35
C SER A 212 -65.45 -86.40 14.44
N HIS A 213 -65.03 -86.10 15.67
CA HIS A 213 -65.20 -86.99 16.82
C HIS A 213 -66.67 -87.07 17.25
N GLU A 214 -67.38 -85.95 17.34
CA GLU A 214 -68.83 -85.93 17.57
C GLU A 214 -69.57 -86.71 16.49
N GLN A 215 -69.23 -86.52 15.21
CA GLN A 215 -69.80 -87.29 14.10
C GLN A 215 -69.52 -88.80 14.20
N SER A 216 -68.31 -89.21 14.61
CA SER A 216 -68.03 -90.64 14.84
C SER A 216 -68.84 -91.18 16.02
N THR A 217 -68.94 -90.44 17.14
CA THR A 217 -69.78 -90.86 18.28
C THR A 217 -71.27 -90.89 17.92
N ALA A 218 -71.73 -90.02 17.03
CA ALA A 218 -73.10 -90.00 16.54
C ALA A 218 -73.41 -91.20 15.63
N GLU A 219 -72.50 -91.59 14.72
CA GLU A 219 -72.64 -92.82 13.95
C GLU A 219 -72.49 -94.08 14.81
N ASP A 220 -71.62 -94.08 15.83
CA ASP A 220 -71.55 -95.18 16.83
C ASP A 220 -72.86 -95.30 17.61
N LEU A 221 -73.41 -94.18 18.10
CA LEU A 221 -74.72 -94.13 18.77
C LEU A 221 -75.84 -94.61 17.87
N LYS A 222 -75.82 -94.25 16.58
CA LYS A 222 -76.80 -94.67 15.56
C LYS A 222 -76.65 -96.15 15.18
N THR A 223 -75.45 -96.69 15.26
CA THR A 223 -75.18 -98.13 15.09
C THR A 223 -75.69 -98.90 16.31
N ARG A 224 -75.40 -98.43 17.53
CA ARG A 224 -75.99 -98.95 18.79
C ARG A 224 -77.51 -98.82 18.82
N LEU A 225 -78.08 -97.77 18.23
CA LEU A 225 -79.53 -97.61 18.12
C LEU A 225 -80.13 -98.69 17.21
N ARG A 226 -79.51 -98.98 16.06
CA ARG A 226 -79.90 -100.10 15.18
C ARG A 226 -79.73 -101.47 15.87
N GLU A 227 -78.68 -101.64 16.66
CA GLU A 227 -78.49 -102.83 17.50
C GLU A 227 -79.62 -102.96 18.54
N MET A 228 -79.99 -101.88 19.24
CA MET A 228 -81.16 -101.87 20.12
C MET A 228 -82.47 -102.12 19.37
N GLU A 229 -82.69 -101.53 18.19
CA GLU A 229 -83.88 -101.77 17.37
C GLU A 229 -83.99 -103.24 16.93
N THR A 230 -82.88 -103.88 16.55
CA THR A 230 -82.87 -105.32 16.22
C THR A 230 -83.12 -106.19 17.44
N LEU A 231 -82.56 -105.86 18.61
CA LEU A 231 -82.86 -106.52 19.89
C LEU A 231 -84.34 -106.35 20.29
N PHE A 232 -84.92 -105.16 20.11
CA PHE A 232 -86.35 -104.93 20.29
C PHE A 232 -87.20 -105.72 19.28
N SER A 233 -86.75 -105.89 18.04
CA SER A 233 -87.47 -106.69 17.04
C SER A 233 -87.47 -108.19 17.39
N ASN A 234 -86.41 -108.69 18.04
CA ASN A 234 -86.30 -110.08 18.46
C ASN A 234 -87.10 -110.35 19.73
N THR A 235 -86.98 -109.50 20.76
CA THR A 235 -87.82 -109.59 21.98
C THR A 235 -89.31 -109.41 21.68
N LYS A 236 -89.68 -108.60 20.67
CA LYS A 236 -91.05 -108.52 20.17
C LYS A 236 -91.55 -109.84 19.56
N ARG A 237 -90.72 -110.56 18.81
CA ARG A 237 -91.05 -111.89 18.26
C ARG A 237 -91.21 -112.95 19.37
N GLU A 238 -90.41 -112.86 20.43
CA GLU A 238 -90.54 -113.73 21.61
C GLU A 238 -91.85 -113.43 22.38
N ALA A 239 -92.25 -112.16 22.47
CA ALA A 239 -93.55 -111.77 23.05
C ALA A 239 -94.75 -112.25 22.21
N GLU A 240 -94.64 -112.24 20.87
CA GLU A 240 -95.69 -112.76 19.97
C GLU A 240 -95.82 -114.29 20.05
N ALA A 241 -94.74 -115.03 20.35
CA ALA A 241 -94.79 -116.48 20.60
C ALA A 241 -95.45 -116.86 21.94
N LEU A 242 -95.32 -116.01 22.97
CA LEU A 242 -95.95 -116.19 24.28
C LEU A 242 -97.44 -115.80 24.30
N ALA A 243 -97.93 -115.05 23.32
CA ALA A 243 -99.35 -114.69 23.22
C ALA A 243 -100.24 -115.89 22.85
N ALA A 244 -99.70 -116.91 22.17
CA ALA A 244 -100.46 -118.08 21.72
C ALA A 244 -100.82 -119.06 22.86
N THR A 245 -100.05 -119.09 23.94
CA THR A 245 -100.27 -120.00 25.10
C THR A 245 -101.17 -119.41 26.18
N VAL A 246 -101.56 -118.13 26.06
CA VAL A 246 -102.40 -117.42 27.04
C VAL A 246 -103.90 -117.61 26.79
N GLU A 247 -104.33 -117.95 25.57
CA GLU A 247 -105.75 -118.13 25.26
C GLU A 247 -106.30 -119.49 25.76
N GLU A 248 -105.44 -120.47 26.02
CA GLU A 248 -105.81 -121.81 26.54
C GLU A 248 -106.04 -121.78 28.07
N MET A 249 -105.27 -120.99 28.83
CA MET A 249 -105.45 -120.82 30.29
C MET A 249 -106.63 -119.89 30.68
N LYS A 250 -107.31 -119.31 29.69
CA LYS A 250 -108.32 -118.26 29.88
C LYS A 250 -109.71 -118.80 30.24
N GLN A 251 -109.96 -120.09 30.00
CA GLN A 251 -111.25 -120.73 30.30
C GLN A 251 -111.36 -121.27 31.74
N GLU A 252 -110.25 -121.45 32.47
CA GLU A 252 -110.27 -121.95 33.85
C GLU A 252 -110.24 -120.84 34.92
N ALA A 253 -109.86 -119.61 34.54
CA ALA A 253 -109.70 -118.48 35.46
C ALA A 253 -111.01 -117.75 35.86
N GLN A 254 -112.17 -118.11 35.27
CA GLN A 254 -113.45 -117.45 35.59
C GLN A 254 -114.08 -117.89 36.92
N HIS A 255 -113.58 -118.96 37.56
CA HIS A 255 -114.17 -119.48 38.80
C HIS A 255 -113.60 -118.85 40.09
N ALA A 256 -112.65 -117.91 39.99
CA ALA A 256 -111.93 -117.31 41.13
C ALA A 256 -112.05 -115.78 41.24
N ALA A 257 -113.03 -115.16 40.56
CA ALA A 257 -113.14 -113.70 40.43
C ALA A 257 -113.91 -112.97 41.56
N GLU A 258 -114.48 -113.67 42.55
CA GLU A 258 -115.42 -113.05 43.51
C GLU A 258 -114.80 -112.51 44.82
N LEU A 259 -113.49 -112.67 45.07
CA LEU A 259 -112.92 -112.47 46.42
C LEU A 259 -111.75 -111.46 46.56
N ALA A 260 -111.42 -110.70 45.52
CA ALA A 260 -110.27 -109.78 45.52
C ALA A 260 -110.60 -108.26 45.41
N ASN A 261 -111.87 -107.85 45.49
CA ASN A 261 -112.33 -106.45 45.49
C ASN A 261 -111.97 -105.67 46.78
N LYS A 262 -110.71 -105.69 47.24
CA LYS A 262 -110.27 -105.06 48.50
C LYS A 262 -108.86 -104.45 48.51
N ARG A 263 -108.29 -104.07 47.35
CA ARG A 263 -107.01 -103.32 47.28
C ARG A 263 -106.97 -102.21 46.22
N GLU A 264 -108.10 -101.51 46.02
CA GLU A 264 -108.21 -100.42 45.05
C GLU A 264 -108.03 -99.00 45.66
N GLU A 265 -107.76 -98.87 46.96
CA GLU A 265 -107.82 -97.56 47.66
C GLU A 265 -106.47 -96.96 48.16
N GLU A 266 -105.33 -97.69 48.18
CA GLU A 266 -104.15 -97.25 48.96
C GLU A 266 -103.01 -96.51 48.23
N LEU A 267 -103.01 -96.40 46.89
CA LEU A 267 -101.84 -95.87 46.14
C LEU A 267 -102.08 -94.60 45.28
N GLN A 268 -103.20 -93.89 45.45
CA GLN A 268 -103.45 -92.61 44.75
C GLN A 268 -102.94 -91.35 45.49
N THR A 269 -102.38 -91.45 46.70
CA THR A 269 -102.18 -90.28 47.59
C THR A 269 -100.76 -89.71 47.71
N ARG A 270 -99.76 -90.23 46.98
CA ARG A 270 -98.34 -89.80 47.14
C ARG A 270 -97.74 -88.96 45.99
N LEU A 271 -98.54 -88.52 45.02
CA LEU A 271 -98.05 -87.74 43.87
C LEU A 271 -98.10 -86.21 44.02
N THR A 272 -98.65 -85.66 45.11
CA THR A 272 -98.92 -84.21 45.26
C THR A 272 -97.89 -83.43 46.07
N ALA A 273 -96.81 -84.06 46.54
CA ALA A 273 -95.75 -83.39 47.32
C ALA A 273 -94.57 -82.86 46.47
N ARG A 274 -94.75 -82.71 45.15
CA ARG A 274 -93.70 -82.34 44.19
C ARG A 274 -93.77 -80.88 43.70
N GLU A 275 -94.49 -80.01 44.42
CA GLU A 275 -94.72 -78.60 44.04
C GLU A 275 -94.10 -77.58 45.02
N ARG A 276 -92.93 -77.90 45.60
CA ARG A 276 -92.07 -76.90 46.28
C ARG A 276 -90.63 -76.96 45.79
N GLU A 277 -90.49 -77.01 44.47
CA GLU A 277 -89.32 -76.45 43.79
C GLU A 277 -89.07 -74.98 44.22
N LEU A 278 -87.92 -74.42 43.83
CA LEU A 278 -87.64 -72.97 43.82
C LEU A 278 -87.42 -72.28 45.20
N ALA A 279 -86.53 -72.85 46.02
CA ALA A 279 -85.70 -72.08 46.98
C ALA A 279 -84.20 -71.98 46.60
N ALA A 280 -83.82 -72.59 45.46
CA ALA A 280 -82.64 -72.40 44.59
C ALA A 280 -81.27 -71.89 45.13
N HIS A 281 -81.20 -70.72 45.77
CA HIS A 281 -80.18 -69.73 45.41
C HIS A 281 -78.77 -69.88 46.02
N LEU A 282 -78.59 -70.50 47.19
CA LEU A 282 -77.34 -70.39 47.96
C LEU A 282 -76.19 -71.31 47.51
N SER A 283 -76.42 -72.30 46.65
CA SER A 283 -75.40 -73.30 46.31
C SER A 283 -74.39 -72.88 45.22
N LYS A 284 -74.60 -71.77 44.49
CA LYS A 284 -73.85 -71.48 43.25
C LYS A 284 -72.90 -70.28 43.29
N ARG A 285 -72.89 -69.47 44.36
CA ARG A 285 -72.17 -68.17 44.36
C ARG A 285 -70.85 -68.13 45.13
N GLU A 286 -70.55 -69.12 45.96
CA GLU A 286 -69.31 -69.17 46.75
C GLU A 286 -68.18 -69.94 46.05
N GLY A 287 -68.49 -70.84 45.10
CA GLY A 287 -67.49 -71.65 44.40
C GLY A 287 -66.73 -70.93 43.28
N GLU A 288 -67.35 -69.95 42.61
CA GLU A 288 -66.80 -69.32 41.40
C GLU A 288 -65.83 -68.15 41.68
N LEU A 289 -65.79 -67.63 42.92
CA LEU A 289 -64.97 -66.45 43.28
C LEU A 289 -63.57 -66.76 43.82
N LEU A 290 -63.25 -68.04 44.11
CA LEU A 290 -62.02 -68.41 44.83
C LEU A 290 -60.92 -69.03 43.94
N SER A 291 -61.26 -69.43 42.71
CA SER A 291 -60.28 -69.84 41.68
C SER A 291 -59.74 -68.63 40.89
N ALA A 292 -60.64 -67.76 40.41
CA ALA A 292 -60.28 -66.57 39.61
C ALA A 292 -59.31 -65.59 40.32
N ALA A 293 -59.29 -65.59 41.66
CA ALA A 293 -58.35 -64.78 42.44
C ALA A 293 -56.91 -65.32 42.43
N LYS A 294 -56.70 -66.62 42.21
CA LYS A 294 -55.38 -67.27 42.25
C LYS A 294 -54.63 -67.18 40.93
N ASP A 295 -55.35 -67.36 39.82
CA ASP A 295 -54.74 -67.32 38.49
C ASP A 295 -54.32 -65.89 38.10
N ARG A 296 -55.04 -64.88 38.62
CA ARG A 296 -54.69 -63.46 38.42
C ARG A 296 -53.43 -63.04 39.18
N GLU A 297 -53.10 -63.71 40.28
CA GLU A 297 -51.92 -63.42 41.09
C GLU A 297 -50.62 -63.96 40.45
N SER A 298 -50.69 -65.11 39.76
CA SER A 298 -49.55 -65.66 39.00
C SER A 298 -49.27 -64.91 37.69
N GLU A 299 -50.30 -64.43 36.98
CA GLU A 299 -50.11 -63.54 35.81
C GLU A 299 -49.38 -62.25 36.18
N LEU A 300 -49.82 -61.57 37.25
CA LEU A 300 -49.23 -60.30 37.69
C LEU A 300 -47.78 -60.46 38.18
N GLN A 301 -47.41 -61.61 38.77
CA GLN A 301 -46.01 -61.88 39.15
C GLN A 301 -45.10 -62.10 37.92
N SER A 302 -45.63 -62.68 36.84
CA SER A 302 -44.91 -62.83 35.56
C SER A 302 -44.65 -61.47 34.89
N GLU A 303 -45.68 -60.62 34.80
CA GLU A 303 -45.55 -59.28 34.19
C GLU A 303 -44.61 -58.36 34.98
N ILE A 304 -44.60 -58.44 36.32
CA ILE A 304 -43.68 -57.67 37.17
C ILE A 304 -42.21 -58.13 36.98
N ALA A 305 -41.96 -59.41 36.72
CA ALA A 305 -40.62 -59.90 36.40
C ALA A 305 -40.13 -59.40 35.03
N ALA A 306 -40.98 -59.49 34.00
CA ALA A 306 -40.67 -58.99 32.66
C ALA A 306 -40.51 -57.46 32.60
N ALA A 307 -41.25 -56.72 33.44
CA ALA A 307 -41.10 -55.27 33.58
C ALA A 307 -39.78 -54.86 34.26
N LYS A 308 -39.28 -55.65 35.22
CA LYS A 308 -37.97 -55.41 35.84
C LYS A 308 -36.81 -55.66 34.87
N GLN A 309 -36.85 -56.76 34.11
CA GLN A 309 -35.81 -57.04 33.12
C GLN A 309 -35.68 -55.92 32.07
N LYS A 310 -36.80 -55.35 31.61
CA LYS A 310 -36.81 -54.19 30.70
C LYS A 310 -36.34 -52.88 31.36
N LEU A 311 -36.42 -52.78 32.69
CA LEU A 311 -35.92 -51.62 33.44
C LEU A 311 -34.40 -51.69 33.61
N ASP A 312 -33.87 -52.88 33.87
CA ASP A 312 -32.43 -53.12 33.97
C ASP A 312 -31.75 -52.97 32.60
N GLU A 313 -32.32 -53.52 31.53
CA GLU A 313 -31.84 -53.31 30.14
C GLU A 313 -31.86 -51.83 29.73
N ALA A 314 -32.83 -51.04 30.21
CA ALA A 314 -32.88 -49.59 29.97
C ALA A 314 -31.84 -48.82 30.81
N ALA A 315 -31.56 -49.24 32.04
CA ALA A 315 -30.51 -48.67 32.88
C ALA A 315 -29.12 -48.87 32.25
N ASP A 316 -28.86 -50.07 31.73
CA ASP A 316 -27.62 -50.47 31.05
C ASP A 316 -27.34 -49.65 29.78
N VAL A 317 -28.40 -49.30 29.03
CA VAL A 317 -28.32 -48.42 27.85
C VAL A 317 -28.11 -46.95 28.25
N ILE A 318 -28.71 -46.50 29.35
CA ILE A 318 -28.48 -45.15 29.90
C ILE A 318 -27.05 -45.03 30.44
N GLU A 319 -26.49 -46.05 31.07
CA GLU A 319 -25.13 -46.03 31.59
C GLU A 319 -24.09 -46.05 30.46
N ARG A 320 -24.27 -46.91 29.45
CA ARG A 320 -23.44 -46.89 28.22
C ARG A 320 -23.50 -45.53 27.49
N GLY A 321 -24.70 -44.97 27.30
CA GLY A 321 -24.86 -43.64 26.71
C GLY A 321 -24.25 -42.51 27.56
N ARG A 322 -24.18 -42.68 28.88
CA ARG A 322 -23.54 -41.73 29.80
C ARG A 322 -22.02 -41.80 29.72
N ASP A 323 -21.45 -42.99 29.50
CA ASP A 323 -20.00 -43.16 29.35
C ASP A 323 -19.51 -42.79 27.95
N GLU A 324 -20.30 -43.02 26.90
CA GLU A 324 -20.06 -42.43 25.57
C GLU A 324 -20.14 -40.90 25.61
N ALA A 325 -21.12 -40.33 26.33
CA ALA A 325 -21.22 -38.88 26.53
C ALA A 325 -20.03 -38.30 27.32
N LYS A 326 -19.51 -39.01 28.34
CA LYS A 326 -18.26 -38.63 29.03
C LYS A 326 -17.06 -38.69 28.10
N ALA A 327 -16.93 -39.74 27.30
CA ALA A 327 -15.83 -39.90 26.35
C ALA A 327 -15.82 -38.77 25.29
N LEU A 328 -16.97 -38.44 24.73
CA LEU A 328 -17.13 -37.30 23.81
C LEU A 328 -16.89 -35.95 24.48
N HIS A 329 -17.25 -35.78 25.76
CA HIS A 329 -16.90 -34.58 26.52
C HIS A 329 -15.40 -34.47 26.82
N GLU A 330 -14.71 -35.57 27.09
CA GLU A 330 -13.28 -35.58 27.33
C GLU A 330 -12.48 -35.36 26.02
N GLU A 331 -12.94 -35.93 24.89
CA GLU A 331 -12.39 -35.63 23.57
C GLU A 331 -12.64 -34.17 23.16
N ALA A 332 -13.83 -33.63 23.44
CA ALA A 332 -14.14 -32.21 23.23
C ALA A 332 -13.28 -31.29 24.12
N ARG A 333 -13.02 -31.67 25.38
CA ARG A 333 -12.07 -30.99 26.26
C ARG A 333 -10.66 -31.02 25.70
N GLN A 334 -10.12 -32.18 25.36
CA GLN A 334 -8.77 -32.31 24.80
C GLN A 334 -8.60 -31.49 23.52
N LYS A 335 -9.63 -31.45 22.65
CA LYS A 335 -9.62 -30.57 21.46
C LYS A 335 -9.71 -29.09 21.84
N THR A 336 -10.50 -28.72 22.85
CA THR A 336 -10.60 -27.33 23.34
C THR A 336 -9.31 -26.87 24.02
N ASP A 337 -8.66 -27.73 24.80
CA ASP A 337 -7.41 -27.45 25.50
C ASP A 337 -6.24 -27.38 24.52
N ALA A 338 -6.20 -28.25 23.50
CA ALA A 338 -5.26 -28.12 22.37
C ALA A 338 -5.51 -26.85 21.54
N PHE A 339 -6.78 -26.46 21.35
CA PHE A 339 -7.11 -25.19 20.70
C PHE A 339 -6.70 -24.00 21.56
N GLN A 340 -6.86 -24.05 22.89
CA GLN A 340 -6.38 -23.00 23.80
C GLN A 340 -4.85 -22.92 23.83
N ALA A 341 -4.13 -24.03 23.86
CA ALA A 341 -2.68 -24.07 23.80
C ALA A 341 -2.14 -23.46 22.49
N THR A 342 -2.75 -23.78 21.34
CA THR A 342 -2.39 -23.14 20.06
C THR A 342 -2.76 -21.66 20.01
N LEU A 343 -3.88 -21.25 20.62
CA LEU A 343 -4.25 -19.83 20.76
C LEU A 343 -3.28 -19.06 21.68
N GLU A 344 -2.74 -19.73 22.70
CA GLU A 344 -1.74 -19.17 23.62
C GLU A 344 -0.37 -19.02 22.96
N ILE A 345 0.06 -19.99 22.14
CA ILE A 345 1.25 -19.86 21.26
C ILE A 345 1.06 -18.69 20.28
N VAL A 346 -0.06 -18.61 19.57
CA VAL A 346 -0.33 -17.50 18.64
C VAL A 346 -0.40 -16.14 19.35
N ARG A 347 -0.86 -16.10 20.62
CA ARG A 347 -0.79 -14.90 21.46
C ARG A 347 0.64 -14.54 21.85
N SER A 348 1.49 -15.52 22.19
CA SER A 348 2.90 -15.26 22.49
C SER A 348 3.67 -14.77 21.26
N ASP A 349 3.44 -15.37 20.10
CA ASP A 349 4.05 -14.96 18.83
C ASP A 349 3.61 -13.55 18.44
N LYS A 350 2.31 -13.25 18.58
CA LYS A 350 1.77 -11.90 18.38
C LYS A 350 2.44 -10.89 19.32
N ALA A 351 2.56 -11.20 20.61
CA ALA A 351 3.20 -10.31 21.58
C ALA A 351 4.69 -10.08 21.29
N GLN A 352 5.41 -11.12 20.82
CA GLN A 352 6.80 -10.98 20.37
C GLN A 352 6.92 -10.11 19.12
N LEU A 353 6.04 -10.27 18.13
CA LEU A 353 6.01 -9.46 16.92
C LEU A 353 5.62 -8.00 17.19
N GLU A 354 4.65 -7.75 18.08
CA GLU A 354 4.29 -6.39 18.52
C GLU A 354 5.45 -5.74 19.30
N GLY A 355 6.17 -6.51 20.12
CA GLY A 355 7.40 -6.07 20.81
C GLY A 355 8.53 -5.71 19.84
N ALA A 356 8.79 -6.56 18.84
CA ALA A 356 9.80 -6.30 17.81
C ALA A 356 9.45 -5.06 16.95
N LEU A 357 8.16 -4.87 16.62
CA LEU A 357 7.68 -3.66 15.94
C LEU A 357 7.80 -2.40 16.81
N ALA A 358 7.63 -2.51 18.12
CA ALA A 358 7.87 -1.40 19.05
C ALA A 358 9.36 -1.03 19.11
N GLN A 359 10.25 -2.03 19.22
CA GLN A 359 11.70 -1.82 19.20
C GLN A 359 12.18 -1.19 17.88
N LEU A 360 11.75 -1.70 16.73
CA LEU A 360 12.09 -1.12 15.42
C LEU A 360 11.58 0.32 15.25
N ARG A 361 10.41 0.65 15.83
CA ARG A 361 9.90 2.03 15.86
C ARG A 361 10.73 2.93 16.77
N GLU A 362 11.15 2.45 17.94
CA GLU A 362 12.01 3.20 18.86
C GLU A 362 13.42 3.41 18.27
N GLU A 363 13.99 2.41 17.61
CA GLU A 363 15.23 2.53 16.85
C GLU A 363 15.11 3.52 15.68
N ARG A 364 14.02 3.45 14.90
CA ARG A 364 13.71 4.43 13.85
C ARG A 364 13.62 5.85 14.42
N ASP A 365 12.91 6.02 15.53
CA ASP A 365 12.76 7.32 16.21
C ASP A 365 14.08 7.82 16.80
N ARG A 366 14.93 6.94 17.32
CA ARG A 366 16.30 7.25 17.77
C ARG A 366 17.15 7.71 16.58
N MET A 367 17.21 6.93 15.51
CA MET A 367 17.95 7.26 14.28
C MET A 367 17.45 8.57 13.63
N ALA A 368 16.15 8.84 13.69
CA ALA A 368 15.59 10.12 13.23
C ALA A 368 16.04 11.31 14.11
N ARG A 369 16.05 11.16 15.44
CA ARG A 369 16.58 12.19 16.36
C ARG A 369 18.09 12.38 16.19
N GLU A 370 18.84 11.31 16.02
CA GLU A 370 20.28 11.34 15.74
C GLU A 370 20.55 12.06 14.41
N ALA A 371 19.85 11.72 13.33
CA ALA A 371 19.96 12.42 12.04
C ALA A 371 19.59 13.91 12.12
N VAL A 372 18.59 14.29 12.91
CA VAL A 372 18.27 15.72 13.17
C VAL A 372 19.37 16.39 13.99
N SER A 373 19.92 15.73 14.99
CA SER A 373 21.02 16.26 15.81
C SER A 373 22.31 16.43 15.01
N LEU A 374 22.64 15.49 14.13
CA LEU A 374 23.78 15.55 13.20
C LEU A 374 23.60 16.66 12.15
N ARG A 375 22.38 16.85 11.62
CA ARG A 375 22.08 18.02 10.78
C ARG A 375 22.24 19.33 11.53
N ALA A 376 21.73 19.43 12.75
CA ALA A 376 21.88 20.64 13.57
C ALA A 376 23.35 20.91 13.98
N GLN A 377 24.15 19.87 14.22
CA GLN A 377 25.59 19.99 14.45
C GLN A 377 26.34 20.39 13.18
N ALA A 378 26.00 19.80 12.02
CA ALA A 378 26.58 20.17 10.73
C ALA A 378 26.22 21.62 10.35
N GLU A 379 24.97 22.05 10.55
CA GLU A 379 24.53 23.43 10.33
C GLU A 379 25.21 24.41 11.29
N LYS A 380 25.41 24.04 12.57
CA LYS A 380 26.18 24.85 13.52
C LYS A 380 27.64 24.97 13.08
N SER A 381 28.31 23.86 12.81
CA SER A 381 29.69 23.83 12.32
C SER A 381 29.85 24.65 11.03
N TRP A 382 28.94 24.51 10.06
CA TRP A 382 28.92 25.35 8.86
C TRP A 382 28.63 26.82 9.14
N SER A 383 27.80 27.13 10.14
CA SER A 383 27.55 28.52 10.54
C SER A 383 28.77 29.14 11.21
N GLU A 384 29.49 28.38 12.03
CA GLU A 384 30.72 28.75 12.70
C GLU A 384 31.86 28.93 11.67
N GLU A 385 32.11 27.94 10.80
CA GLU A 385 33.06 28.05 9.67
C GLU A 385 32.73 29.24 8.75
N ARG A 386 31.45 29.55 8.53
CA ARG A 386 31.02 30.74 7.76
C ARG A 386 31.29 32.05 8.50
N VAL A 387 31.06 32.10 9.81
CA VAL A 387 31.31 33.28 10.65
C VAL A 387 32.82 33.50 10.78
N GLU A 388 33.60 32.46 11.00
CA GLU A 388 35.07 32.50 11.00
C GLU A 388 35.61 32.86 9.61
N SER A 389 35.07 32.29 8.53
CA SER A 389 35.44 32.69 7.16
C SER A 389 35.07 34.14 6.85
N ALA A 390 33.98 34.67 7.41
CA ALA A 390 33.60 36.07 7.27
C ALA A 390 34.53 36.99 8.08
N LEU A 391 34.85 36.63 9.33
CA LEU A 391 35.82 37.32 10.18
C LEU A 391 37.23 37.29 9.59
N LEU A 392 37.66 36.16 9.02
CA LEU A 392 38.96 36.03 8.35
C LEU A 392 39.00 36.91 7.09
N ARG A 393 37.92 36.95 6.31
CA ARG A 393 37.81 37.88 5.17
C ARG A 393 37.79 39.34 5.61
N GLU A 394 37.17 39.67 6.74
CA GLU A 394 37.25 41.02 7.31
C GLU A 394 38.68 41.34 7.74
N ARG A 395 39.33 40.46 8.51
CA ARG A 395 40.71 40.63 8.99
C ARG A 395 41.71 40.79 7.83
N ILE A 396 41.55 40.00 6.77
CA ILE A 396 42.35 40.11 5.53
C ILE A 396 42.08 41.45 4.84
N ASN A 397 40.82 41.91 4.76
CA ASN A 397 40.49 43.21 4.20
C ASN A 397 41.02 44.37 5.04
N ASP A 398 41.04 44.26 6.37
CA ASP A 398 41.62 45.26 7.27
C ASP A 398 43.13 45.34 7.13
N VAL A 399 43.82 44.19 7.13
CA VAL A 399 45.27 44.13 6.89
C VAL A 399 45.60 44.63 5.48
N ALA A 400 44.81 44.29 4.46
CA ALA A 400 44.97 44.83 3.12
C ALA A 400 44.76 46.35 3.07
N ALA A 401 43.82 46.89 3.84
CA ALA A 401 43.60 48.34 3.93
C ALA A 401 44.75 49.06 4.67
N GLU A 402 45.31 48.48 5.73
CA GLU A 402 46.48 49.02 6.42
C GLU A 402 47.74 48.93 5.57
N VAL A 403 47.98 47.82 4.85
CA VAL A 403 49.09 47.66 3.90
C VAL A 403 48.94 48.64 2.73
N ALA A 404 47.74 48.81 2.18
CA ALA A 404 47.47 49.82 1.15
C ALA A 404 47.73 51.24 1.66
N ARG A 405 47.30 51.57 2.89
CA ARG A 405 47.60 52.87 3.53
C ARG A 405 49.11 53.07 3.75
N LEU A 406 49.83 52.03 4.14
CA LEU A 406 51.28 52.08 4.32
C LEU A 406 52.01 52.27 2.98
N ALA A 407 51.55 51.59 1.92
CA ALA A 407 52.06 51.75 0.56
C ALA A 407 51.83 53.18 0.04
N ILE A 408 50.62 53.73 0.18
CA ILE A 408 50.31 55.12 -0.20
C ILE A 408 51.23 56.11 0.57
N ASN A 409 51.47 55.89 1.87
CA ASN A 409 52.38 56.72 2.66
C ASN A 409 53.86 56.62 2.24
N LEU A 410 54.29 55.50 1.64
CA LEU A 410 55.66 55.28 1.16
C LEU A 410 55.86 55.75 -0.29
N GLU A 411 54.82 55.68 -1.13
CA GLU A 411 54.84 56.09 -2.53
C GLU A 411 54.54 57.60 -2.71
N GLY A 412 53.91 58.24 -1.72
CA GLY A 412 53.53 59.65 -1.76
C GLY A 412 52.40 59.94 -2.75
N THR A 413 52.21 61.23 -3.09
CA THR A 413 51.06 61.75 -3.86
C THR A 413 50.95 61.27 -5.33
N ASN A 414 51.78 60.31 -5.74
CA ASN A 414 51.75 59.67 -7.05
C ASN A 414 51.45 58.15 -6.97
N SER A 415 50.99 57.64 -5.81
CA SER A 415 50.63 56.22 -5.65
C SER A 415 49.54 55.79 -6.64
N PRO A 416 49.71 54.69 -7.40
CA PRO A 416 48.67 54.14 -8.26
C PRO A 416 47.40 53.75 -7.50
N ILE A 417 47.52 53.42 -6.21
CA ILE A 417 46.39 53.04 -5.35
C ILE A 417 45.49 54.25 -5.06
N GLU A 418 46.07 55.44 -4.89
CA GLU A 418 45.32 56.67 -4.66
C GLU A 418 44.56 57.12 -5.92
N GLN A 419 45.16 56.93 -7.10
CA GLN A 419 44.48 57.16 -8.39
C GLN A 419 43.29 56.21 -8.59
N LEU A 420 43.45 54.91 -8.26
CA LEU A 420 42.37 53.93 -8.31
C LEU A 420 41.24 54.24 -7.30
N LEU A 421 41.59 54.66 -6.08
CA LEU A 421 40.61 55.08 -5.06
C LEU A 421 39.79 56.30 -5.49
N ALA A 422 40.35 57.18 -6.33
CA ALA A 422 39.64 58.32 -6.92
C ALA A 422 38.72 57.90 -8.07
N THR A 423 39.13 56.97 -8.94
CA THR A 423 38.27 56.44 -10.02
C THR A 423 37.13 55.57 -9.50
N ASP A 424 37.35 54.81 -8.42
CA ASP A 424 36.36 53.91 -7.80
C ASP A 424 35.22 54.66 -7.05
N ALA A 425 35.16 55.99 -7.14
CA ALA A 425 34.07 56.79 -6.58
C ALA A 425 32.74 56.64 -7.35
N HIS A 426 32.71 55.99 -8.53
CA HIS A 426 31.55 55.99 -9.42
C HIS A 426 30.96 54.62 -9.77
N THR A 427 31.60 53.51 -9.40
CA THR A 427 31.15 52.16 -9.79
C THR A 427 31.33 51.13 -8.68
N ASN A 428 30.42 51.09 -7.69
CA ASN A 428 30.33 49.95 -6.76
C ASN A 428 28.89 49.71 -6.28
N GLY A 429 28.04 49.28 -7.23
CA GLY A 429 26.67 48.81 -7.01
C GLY A 429 26.46 47.37 -7.47
N HIS A 430 27.30 46.43 -7.03
CA HIS A 430 27.11 45.00 -7.32
C HIS A 430 26.49 44.26 -6.14
N LYS A 431 25.17 44.07 -6.25
CA LYS A 431 24.40 43.13 -5.43
C LYS A 431 24.84 41.72 -5.78
N ASN A 432 25.66 41.09 -4.95
CA ASN A 432 25.89 39.66 -5.04
C ASN A 432 24.81 38.92 -4.23
N GLY A 433 24.15 37.95 -4.84
CA GLY A 433 23.00 37.26 -4.23
C GLY A 433 23.39 36.39 -3.03
N GLY A 434 22.71 36.59 -1.91
CA GLY A 434 22.89 35.83 -0.66
C GLY A 434 22.07 36.48 0.45
N GLN A 435 21.23 35.71 1.13
CA GLN A 435 20.19 36.21 2.03
C GLN A 435 20.72 37.05 3.21
N ALA A 436 19.86 37.99 3.65
CA ALA A 436 19.88 38.67 4.94
C ALA A 436 21.11 39.55 5.28
N GLY A 437 21.01 40.83 4.89
CA GLY A 437 21.01 41.89 5.91
C GLY A 437 22.34 42.29 6.58
N GLU A 438 23.37 42.64 5.82
CA GLU A 438 24.45 43.49 6.34
C GLU A 438 25.07 44.37 5.25
N VAL A 439 25.16 45.67 5.49
CA VAL A 439 25.76 46.64 4.55
C VAL A 439 27.28 46.57 4.66
N ARG A 440 27.88 45.61 3.96
CA ARG A 440 29.33 45.39 3.97
C ARG A 440 30.07 46.59 3.38
N VAL A 441 30.83 47.28 4.23
CA VAL A 441 31.69 48.42 3.86
C VAL A 441 32.80 47.93 2.93
N SER A 442 32.82 48.41 1.70
CA SER A 442 33.83 48.06 0.68
C SER A 442 35.26 48.41 1.12
N LEU A 443 36.25 47.64 0.67
CA LEU A 443 37.68 47.85 0.95
C LEU A 443 38.12 49.28 0.63
N ALA A 444 37.71 49.82 -0.53
CA ALA A 444 37.99 51.21 -0.92
C ALA A 444 37.40 52.24 0.06
N GLN A 445 36.19 51.98 0.57
CA GLN A 445 35.54 52.81 1.59
C GLN A 445 36.29 52.75 2.92
N ARG A 446 36.80 51.56 3.29
CA ARG A 446 37.54 51.34 4.54
C ARG A 446 38.93 51.99 4.50
N ILE A 447 39.62 51.98 3.36
CA ILE A 447 40.88 52.72 3.16
C ILE A 447 40.67 54.24 3.31
N ARG A 448 39.63 54.82 2.68
CA ARG A 448 39.29 56.26 2.83
C ARG A 448 38.95 56.63 4.29
N ASN A 449 38.26 55.76 5.02
CA ASN A 449 37.96 55.96 6.45
C ASN A 449 39.23 55.91 7.33
N LEU A 450 40.24 55.11 6.95
CA LEU A 450 41.53 55.10 7.65
C LEU A 450 42.41 56.31 7.28
N GLN A 451 42.30 56.85 6.06
CA GLN A 451 42.99 58.09 5.65
C GLN A 451 42.43 59.35 6.34
N SER A 452 41.11 59.43 6.52
CA SER A 452 40.42 60.58 7.14
C SER A 452 40.51 60.62 8.67
N ARG A 453 41.11 59.60 9.31
CA ARG A 453 41.33 59.55 10.76
C ARG A 453 42.69 60.19 11.11
N PRO A 454 42.72 61.37 11.77
CA PRO A 454 43.98 61.96 12.25
C PRO A 454 44.65 61.04 13.27
N ARG A 455 45.97 61.17 13.42
CA ARG A 455 46.80 60.41 14.37
C ARG A 455 46.42 60.70 15.82
#